data_AF-Q3TI69-F1
#
_entry.id   AF-Q3TI69-F1
#
_cell.length_a   1.000
_cell.length_b   1.000
_cell.length_c   1.000
_cell.angle_alpha   90.00
_cell.angle_beta   90.00
_cell.angle_gamma   90.00
#
_symmetry.space_group_name_H-M   'P 1'
#
loop_
_entity.id
_entity.type
_entity.pdbx_description
1 polymer ?
#
loop_
_entity_poly.entity_id
_entity_poly.type
_entity_poly.pdbx_seq_one_letter_code
_entity_poly.pdbx_strand_id
1 'polypeptide(L)'
;MSWSPCFECAEQIVRFLATHHNLSLDIFSSRLYNVQDPETQQNLCRLVQEGAQVAAMDLYEFKKCWKKFVDNGGRRFRPWKRLLTNFRYQDSKLQEILRRMDPLSEEEFYSQFYNQRVKHLCYYHRMKPYLCYQLEQFNGQAPLKGCLLSEKGKQHAEILFLDKIRSMELSQVTITCYLTWSPCPNCAWQLAAFKRDRPDLILHIYTSRLYFHWKRPFQKGLCSLWQSGILVDVMDLPQFTDCWTNFVNPKRPFWPWKGLEIISRRTQRRLRRIKESWGLQDLVNDFGNLQLGPPMS
;
A
#
# COMPACT_ATOMS: atom_id res chain seq x y z
N MET A 1 -0.15 27.38 -4.39
CA MET A 1 -1.62 27.28 -4.51
C MET A 1 -2.26 27.35 -3.12
N SER A 2 -3.49 27.83 -3.03
CA SER A 2 -4.19 27.97 -1.74
C SER A 2 -4.70 26.64 -1.16
N TRP A 3 -4.92 25.66 -2.04
CA TRP A 3 -5.22 24.26 -1.77
C TRP A 3 -4.39 23.37 -2.70
N SER A 4 -4.11 22.13 -2.32
CA SER A 4 -3.54 21.12 -3.22
C SER A 4 -4.53 20.78 -4.33
N PRO A 5 -4.08 20.25 -5.49
CA PRO A 5 -4.99 19.89 -6.57
C PRO A 5 -5.98 18.79 -6.10
N CYS A 6 -7.21 18.85 -6.60
CA CYS A 6 -8.17 17.75 -6.46
C CYS A 6 -7.78 16.57 -7.35
N PHE A 7 -8.53 15.46 -7.24
CA PHE A 7 -8.31 14.24 -8.03
C PHE A 7 -8.19 14.54 -9.53
N GLU A 8 -9.18 15.19 -10.15
CA GLU A 8 -9.25 15.40 -11.60
C GLU A 8 -8.13 16.30 -12.10
N CYS A 9 -7.85 17.39 -11.36
CA CYS A 9 -6.77 18.32 -11.70
C CYS A 9 -5.40 17.64 -11.59
N ALA A 10 -5.18 16.87 -10.53
CA ALA A 10 -3.92 16.16 -10.34
C ALA A 10 -3.72 15.09 -11.43
N GLU A 11 -4.77 14.39 -11.86
CA GLU A 11 -4.69 13.43 -12.97
C GLU A 11 -4.29 14.11 -14.29
N GLN A 12 -4.86 15.27 -14.60
CA GLN A 12 -4.50 16.02 -15.80
C GLN A 12 -3.03 16.45 -15.79
N ILE A 13 -2.54 16.91 -14.64
CA ILE A 13 -1.12 17.29 -14.48
C ILE A 13 -0.22 16.06 -14.64
N VAL A 14 -0.59 14.91 -14.05
CA VAL A 14 0.15 13.64 -14.21
C VAL A 14 0.26 13.26 -15.70
N ARG A 15 -0.85 13.28 -16.44
CA ARG A 15 -0.85 12.98 -17.90
C ARG A 15 0.01 13.96 -18.69
N PHE A 16 0.01 15.23 -18.29
CA PHE A 16 0.83 16.25 -18.91
C PHE A 16 2.32 16.01 -18.66
N LEU A 17 2.73 15.72 -17.43
CA LEU A 17 4.13 15.45 -17.08
C LEU A 17 4.66 14.17 -17.76
N ALA A 18 3.82 13.14 -17.86
CA ALA A 18 4.15 11.88 -18.52
C ALA A 18 4.49 12.06 -20.02
N THR A 19 4.02 13.13 -20.66
CA THR A 19 4.30 13.43 -22.07
C THR A 19 5.39 14.51 -22.26
N HIS A 20 5.85 15.15 -21.18
CA HIS A 20 6.74 16.31 -21.21
C HIS A 20 7.92 16.16 -20.24
N HIS A 21 8.80 15.18 -20.49
CA HIS A 21 9.92 14.82 -19.61
C HIS A 21 10.99 15.93 -19.38
N ASN A 22 10.97 17.00 -20.16
CA ASN A 22 11.91 18.13 -20.00
C ASN A 22 11.43 19.18 -18.99
N LEU A 23 10.25 19.00 -18.38
CA LEU A 23 9.65 19.96 -17.47
C LEU A 23 9.77 19.48 -16.02
N SER A 24 10.25 20.36 -15.14
CA SER A 24 10.16 20.16 -13.69
C SER A 24 9.04 21.02 -13.13
N LEU A 25 8.20 20.45 -12.27
CA LEU A 25 7.04 21.12 -11.68
C LEU A 25 7.09 21.08 -10.16
N ASP A 26 7.14 22.26 -9.53
CA ASP A 26 7.07 22.39 -8.08
C ASP A 26 5.69 22.94 -7.64
N ILE A 27 4.93 22.12 -6.92
CA ILE A 27 3.60 22.45 -6.39
C ILE A 27 3.69 22.69 -4.89
N PHE A 28 3.71 23.95 -4.50
CA PHE A 28 3.60 24.37 -3.10
C PHE A 28 2.15 24.69 -2.75
N SER A 29 1.57 24.01 -1.76
CA SER A 29 0.17 24.18 -1.35
C SER A 29 0.04 24.66 0.09
N SER A 30 -0.79 25.69 0.32
CA SER A 30 -1.04 26.19 1.68
C SER A 30 -1.83 25.21 2.55
N ARG A 31 -2.71 24.43 1.93
CA ARG A 31 -3.61 23.47 2.58
C ARG A 31 -3.80 22.26 1.68
N LEU A 32 -4.03 21.09 2.27
CA LEU A 32 -4.32 19.89 1.51
C LEU A 32 -5.82 19.73 1.26
N TYR A 33 -6.21 19.59 -0.01
CA TYR A 33 -7.59 19.40 -0.44
C TYR A 33 -8.01 17.94 -0.29
N ASN A 34 -9.19 17.70 0.29
CA ASN A 34 -9.84 16.39 0.42
C ASN A 34 -8.94 15.18 0.71
N VAL A 35 -7.90 15.32 1.53
CA VAL A 35 -6.94 14.22 1.78
C VAL A 35 -7.49 13.06 2.61
N GLN A 36 -8.78 13.05 2.91
CA GLN A 36 -9.44 11.86 3.44
C GLN A 36 -9.83 10.90 2.30
N ASP A 37 -10.05 11.43 1.10
CA ASP A 37 -10.33 10.65 -0.10
C ASP A 37 -9.07 9.92 -0.59
N PRO A 38 -9.12 8.58 -0.72
CA PRO A 38 -8.01 7.78 -1.24
C PRO A 38 -7.56 8.13 -2.67
N GLU A 39 -8.47 8.55 -3.54
CA GLU A 39 -8.14 8.89 -4.93
C GLU A 39 -7.30 10.17 -5.01
N THR A 40 -7.70 11.19 -4.23
CA THR A 40 -6.93 12.42 -4.04
C THR A 40 -5.53 12.12 -3.46
N GLN A 41 -5.43 11.24 -2.45
CA GLN A 41 -4.13 10.80 -1.92
C GLN A 41 -3.26 10.15 -3.01
N GLN A 42 -3.84 9.25 -3.80
CA GLN A 42 -3.11 8.53 -4.85
C GLN A 42 -2.58 9.48 -5.93
N ASN A 43 -3.39 10.43 -6.40
CA ASN A 43 -2.94 11.34 -7.45
C ASN A 43 -1.88 12.34 -6.95
N LEU A 44 -1.91 12.74 -5.68
CA LEU A 44 -0.79 13.49 -5.08
C LEU A 44 0.51 12.68 -5.12
N CYS A 45 0.44 11.36 -4.92
CA CYS A 45 1.61 10.49 -5.04
C CYS A 45 2.03 10.29 -6.50
N ARG A 46 1.09 10.13 -7.43
CA ARG A 46 1.39 10.02 -8.88
C ARG A 46 2.07 11.28 -9.42
N LEU A 47 1.67 12.46 -8.93
CA LEU A 47 2.38 13.71 -9.25
C LEU A 47 3.88 13.60 -8.91
N VAL A 48 4.20 13.08 -7.72
CA VAL A 48 5.59 12.87 -7.30
C VAL A 48 6.29 11.79 -8.13
N GLN A 49 5.59 10.72 -8.50
CA GLN A 49 6.12 9.66 -9.37
C GLN A 49 6.46 10.16 -10.78
N GLU A 50 5.66 11.07 -11.34
CA GLU A 50 5.94 11.75 -12.61
C GLU A 50 6.97 12.89 -12.48
N GLY A 51 7.63 13.00 -11.33
CA GLY A 51 8.74 13.93 -11.10
C GLY A 51 8.32 15.32 -10.60
N ALA A 52 7.05 15.56 -10.27
CA ALA A 52 6.65 16.82 -9.65
C ALA A 52 7.08 16.88 -8.18
N GLN A 53 7.63 18.00 -7.73
CA GLN A 53 7.83 18.24 -6.30
C GLN A 53 6.52 18.74 -5.68
N VAL A 54 5.96 18.01 -4.72
CA VAL A 54 4.75 18.44 -3.99
C VAL A 54 5.09 18.73 -2.54
N ALA A 55 4.81 19.95 -2.05
CA ALA A 55 5.15 20.37 -0.70
C ALA A 55 4.10 21.29 -0.07
N ALA A 56 4.02 21.30 1.27
CA ALA A 56 3.26 22.29 2.00
C ALA A 56 4.02 23.63 2.04
N MET A 57 3.31 24.76 1.94
CA MET A 57 3.94 26.08 2.02
C MET A 57 4.40 26.38 3.45
N ASP A 58 5.70 26.56 3.64
CA ASP A 58 6.30 27.03 4.89
C ASP A 58 6.32 28.58 4.97
N LEU A 59 6.98 29.12 6.00
CA LEU A 59 7.12 30.56 6.17
C LEU A 59 7.86 31.24 4.99
N TYR A 60 8.89 30.59 4.46
CA TYR A 60 9.65 31.10 3.33
C TYR A 60 8.79 31.15 2.06
N GLU A 61 7.98 30.11 1.83
CA GLU A 61 7.11 29.96 0.67
C GLU A 61 6.02 31.04 0.68
N PHE A 62 5.40 31.28 1.84
CA PHE A 62 4.44 32.37 2.00
C PHE A 62 5.07 33.75 1.80
N LYS A 63 6.27 33.98 2.33
CA LYS A 63 6.99 35.25 2.13
C LYS A 63 7.37 35.46 0.66
N LYS A 64 7.82 34.40 -0.03
CA LYS A 64 8.13 34.41 -1.46
C LYS A 64 6.87 34.71 -2.27
N CYS A 65 5.75 34.08 -1.93
CA CYS A 65 4.45 34.32 -2.56
C CYS A 65 3.98 35.77 -2.37
N TRP A 66 4.02 36.30 -1.14
CA TRP A 66 3.69 37.70 -0.81
C TRP A 66 4.51 38.71 -1.60
N LYS A 67 5.83 38.48 -1.70
CA LYS A 67 6.73 39.40 -2.40
C LYS A 67 6.50 39.42 -3.91
N LYS A 68 6.16 38.27 -4.51
CA LYS A 68 6.06 38.13 -5.97
C LYS A 68 4.67 38.38 -6.53
N PHE A 69 3.62 38.01 -5.81
CA PHE A 69 2.26 37.91 -6.36
C PHE A 69 1.22 38.79 -5.66
N VAL A 70 1.59 39.51 -4.59
CA VAL A 70 0.67 40.37 -3.84
C VAL A 70 1.09 41.82 -4.00
N ASP A 71 0.16 42.68 -4.40
CA ASP A 71 0.33 44.13 -4.27
C ASP A 71 0.33 44.50 -2.78
N ASN A 72 1.53 44.69 -2.26
CA ASN A 72 1.77 44.89 -0.83
C ASN A 72 2.15 46.34 -0.48
N GLY A 73 2.23 47.24 -1.46
CA GLY A 73 2.61 48.65 -1.23
C GLY A 73 3.92 48.81 -0.45
N GLY A 74 4.88 47.90 -0.62
CA GLY A 74 6.16 47.89 0.10
C GLY A 74 6.10 47.32 1.53
N ARG A 75 4.93 46.87 2.00
CA ARG A 75 4.76 46.29 3.34
C ARG A 75 5.39 44.90 3.42
N ARG A 76 6.08 44.65 4.55
CA ARG A 76 6.67 43.34 4.85
C ARG A 76 5.57 42.32 5.16
N PHE A 77 5.79 41.07 4.73
CA PHE A 77 4.93 39.95 5.10
C PHE A 77 4.86 39.79 6.62
N ARG A 78 3.65 39.72 7.16
CA ARG A 78 3.39 39.46 8.59
C ARG A 78 2.74 38.07 8.73
N PRO A 79 3.43 37.08 9.32
CA PRO A 79 2.84 35.76 9.53
C PRO A 79 1.69 35.83 10.53
N TRP A 80 0.61 35.11 10.25
CA TRP A 80 -0.51 34.98 11.19
C TRP A 80 -0.19 34.00 12.33
N LYS A 81 -0.97 34.08 13.41
CA LYS A 81 -0.83 33.20 14.57
C LYS A 81 -0.95 31.74 14.14
N ARG A 82 -0.07 30.88 14.67
CA ARG A 82 0.01 29.43 14.36
C ARG A 82 0.37 29.08 12.90
N LEU A 83 0.90 29.99 12.09
CA LEU A 83 1.37 29.66 10.73
C LEU A 83 2.31 28.44 10.73
N LEU A 84 3.35 28.45 11.57
CA LEU A 84 4.30 27.34 11.66
C LEU A 84 3.64 26.04 12.16
N THR A 85 2.69 26.13 13.09
CA THR A 85 1.94 24.96 13.57
C THR A 85 1.08 24.37 12.47
N ASN A 86 0.40 25.21 11.70
CA ASN A 86 -0.43 24.77 10.58
C ASN A 86 0.43 24.18 9.46
N PHE A 87 1.56 24.79 9.13
CA PHE A 87 2.53 24.24 8.20
C PHE A 87 2.98 22.84 8.64
N ARG A 88 3.44 22.68 9.89
CA ARG A 88 3.86 21.37 10.42
C ARG A 88 2.75 20.31 10.33
N TYR A 89 1.50 20.70 10.57
CA TYR A 89 0.37 19.80 10.43
C TYR A 89 0.15 19.38 8.96
N GLN A 90 0.11 20.35 8.04
CA GLN A 90 -0.09 20.08 6.62
C GLN A 90 1.06 19.26 6.04
N ASP A 91 2.30 19.63 6.35
CA ASP A 91 3.50 18.91 5.92
C ASP A 91 3.51 17.48 6.48
N SER A 92 3.29 17.30 7.78
CA SER A 92 3.20 15.95 8.37
C SER A 92 2.11 15.10 7.73
N LYS A 93 0.97 15.70 7.37
CA LYS A 93 -0.12 14.99 6.70
C LYS A 93 0.24 14.62 5.25
N LEU A 94 0.89 15.53 4.53
CA LEU A 94 1.38 15.27 3.18
C LEU A 94 2.44 14.17 3.19
N GLN A 95 3.43 14.24 4.08
CA GLN A 95 4.44 13.21 4.23
C GLN A 95 3.83 11.86 4.62
N GLU A 96 2.79 11.83 5.45
CA GLU A 96 2.04 10.59 5.74
C GLU A 96 1.41 10.00 4.47
N ILE A 97 0.83 10.83 3.60
CA ILE A 97 0.21 10.40 2.34
C ILE A 97 1.27 9.87 1.38
N LEU A 98 2.34 10.64 1.16
CA LEU A 98 3.44 10.25 0.27
C LEU A 98 4.10 8.95 0.75
N ARG A 99 4.35 8.81 2.05
CA ARG A 99 4.95 7.61 2.65
C ARG A 99 4.09 6.33 2.53
N ARG A 100 2.75 6.44 2.46
CA ARG A 100 1.83 5.30 2.30
C ARG A 100 1.78 4.76 0.87
N MET A 101 2.41 5.46 -0.07
CA MET A 101 2.37 5.16 -1.49
C MET A 101 3.78 5.17 -2.11
N ASP A 102 4.80 5.57 -1.35
CA ASP A 102 6.18 5.41 -1.74
C ASP A 102 6.47 3.93 -1.96
N PRO A 103 7.10 3.59 -3.11
CA PRO A 103 7.66 2.28 -3.29
C PRO A 103 8.62 1.97 -2.14
N LEU A 104 8.56 0.75 -1.63
CA LEU A 104 9.53 0.25 -0.67
C LEU A 104 10.94 0.42 -1.23
N SER A 105 11.88 0.79 -0.37
CA SER A 105 13.29 0.64 -0.71
C SER A 105 13.64 -0.86 -0.86
N GLU A 106 14.68 -1.17 -1.64
CA GLU A 106 15.16 -2.55 -1.77
C GLU A 106 15.47 -3.16 -0.39
N GLU A 107 16.10 -2.38 0.50
CA GLU A 107 16.44 -2.80 1.85
C GLU A 107 15.19 -3.10 2.68
N GLU A 108 14.16 -2.26 2.61
CA GLU A 108 12.89 -2.52 3.30
C GLU A 108 12.23 -3.79 2.78
N PHE A 109 12.18 -4.00 1.47
CA PHE A 109 11.60 -5.23 0.92
C PHE A 109 12.34 -6.47 1.42
N TYR A 110 13.67 -6.52 1.26
CA TYR A 110 14.47 -7.65 1.73
C TYR A 110 14.40 -7.84 3.24
N SER A 111 14.28 -6.77 4.01
CA SER A 111 14.15 -6.87 5.47
C SER A 111 12.76 -7.38 5.86
N GLN A 112 11.70 -6.85 5.25
CA GLN A 112 10.33 -7.05 5.73
C GLN A 112 9.68 -8.30 5.14
N PHE A 113 9.92 -8.62 3.86
CA PHE A 113 9.31 -9.76 3.16
C PHE A 113 10.12 -11.06 3.25
N TYR A 114 11.29 -11.05 3.88
CA TYR A 114 12.14 -12.24 4.06
C TYR A 114 11.40 -13.42 4.72
N ASN A 115 11.18 -14.52 4.00
CA ASN A 115 10.29 -15.58 4.49
C ASN A 115 10.91 -16.48 5.58
N GLN A 116 12.18 -16.30 5.95
CA GLN A 116 12.83 -17.05 7.01
C GLN A 116 12.82 -16.30 8.36
N ARG A 117 12.57 -17.02 9.45
CA ARG A 117 12.80 -16.50 10.80
C ARG A 117 14.28 -16.58 11.15
N VAL A 118 15.03 -15.51 10.92
CA VAL A 118 16.43 -15.40 11.38
C VAL A 118 16.47 -14.55 12.64
N LYS A 119 16.79 -15.17 13.78
CA LYS A 119 16.86 -14.49 15.09
C LYS A 119 17.75 -13.24 15.06
N HIS A 120 18.85 -13.25 14.30
CA HIS A 120 19.78 -12.11 14.20
C HIS A 120 19.18 -10.91 13.45
N LEU A 121 18.42 -11.12 12.37
CA LEU A 121 17.71 -10.04 11.65
C LEU A 121 16.63 -9.40 12.53
N CYS A 122 16.03 -10.16 13.46
CA CYS A 122 15.03 -9.65 14.41
C CYS A 122 15.61 -8.66 15.45
N TYR A 123 16.93 -8.67 15.70
CA TYR A 123 17.58 -7.77 16.67
C TYR A 123 17.91 -6.40 16.05
N TYR A 124 18.34 -6.37 14.78
CA TYR A 124 18.72 -5.12 14.09
C TYR A 124 17.58 -4.50 13.28
N HIS A 125 16.70 -5.33 12.69
CA HIS A 125 15.54 -4.86 11.95
C HIS A 125 14.26 -5.35 12.63
N ARG A 126 13.55 -4.43 13.28
CA ARG A 126 12.20 -4.71 13.79
C ARG A 126 11.28 -4.96 12.61
N MET A 127 10.96 -6.22 12.36
CA MET A 127 9.96 -6.66 11.39
C MET A 127 8.62 -5.98 11.72
N LYS A 128 8.08 -5.22 10.78
CA LYS A 128 6.79 -4.56 10.87
C LYS A 128 5.78 -5.27 9.95
N PRO A 129 4.49 -5.31 10.31
CA PRO A 129 3.45 -5.75 9.39
C PRO A 129 3.35 -4.75 8.23
N TYR A 130 3.70 -5.19 7.03
CA TYR A 130 3.46 -4.46 5.78
C TYR A 130 2.36 -5.20 5.01
N LEU A 131 1.53 -4.41 4.33
CA LEU A 131 0.54 -4.86 3.37
C LEU A 131 0.68 -4.01 2.11
N CYS A 132 1.17 -4.61 1.03
CA CYS A 132 1.11 -4.02 -0.30
C CYS A 132 -0.17 -4.50 -0.98
N TYR A 133 -0.89 -3.66 -1.70
CA TYR A 133 -2.11 -4.07 -2.40
C TYR A 133 -2.20 -3.45 -3.79
N GLN A 134 -2.82 -4.19 -4.69
CA GLN A 134 -3.14 -3.80 -6.06
C GLN A 134 -4.64 -4.02 -6.30
N LEU A 135 -5.32 -3.00 -6.82
CA LEU A 135 -6.71 -3.05 -7.24
C LEU A 135 -6.78 -2.98 -8.76
N GLU A 136 -7.33 -4.02 -9.36
CA GLU A 136 -7.55 -4.14 -10.80
C GLU A 136 -9.04 -3.95 -11.09
N GLN A 137 -9.38 -2.82 -11.71
CA GLN A 137 -10.73 -2.52 -12.15
C GLN A 137 -10.94 -3.03 -13.58
N PHE A 138 -12.14 -3.56 -13.88
CA PHE A 138 -12.46 -4.09 -15.21
C PHE A 138 -12.66 -3.02 -16.30
N ASN A 139 -12.63 -1.74 -15.92
CA ASN A 139 -12.84 -0.60 -16.82
C ASN A 139 -11.57 -0.17 -17.60
N GLY A 140 -10.47 -0.93 -17.51
CA GLY A 140 -9.23 -0.64 -18.23
C GLY A 140 -8.41 0.53 -17.65
N GLN A 141 -8.78 1.03 -16.47
CA GLN A 141 -7.96 2.01 -15.75
C GLN A 141 -6.69 1.35 -15.21
N ALA A 142 -5.63 2.15 -15.07
CA ALA A 142 -4.38 1.67 -14.47
C ALA A 142 -4.63 1.16 -13.04
N PRO A 143 -4.03 0.02 -12.65
CA PRO A 143 -4.31 -0.59 -11.35
C PRO A 143 -3.88 0.33 -10.21
N LEU A 144 -4.76 0.52 -9.23
CA LEU A 144 -4.47 1.32 -8.03
C LEU A 144 -3.61 0.49 -7.08
N LYS A 145 -2.41 0.97 -6.78
CA LYS A 145 -1.40 0.29 -5.94
C LYS A 145 -1.14 1.09 -4.66
N GLY A 146 -0.78 0.44 -3.56
CA GLY A 146 -0.34 1.12 -2.35
C GLY A 146 0.32 0.22 -1.31
N CYS A 147 1.03 0.81 -0.35
CA CYS A 147 1.78 0.11 0.71
C CYS A 147 1.40 0.64 2.09
N LEU A 148 0.80 -0.22 2.92
CA LEU A 148 0.36 0.14 4.26
C LEU A 148 1.30 -0.46 5.31
N LEU A 149 1.77 0.39 6.21
CA LEU A 149 2.63 0.04 7.32
C LEU A 149 1.87 0.12 8.63
N SER A 150 1.93 -0.94 9.44
CA SER A 150 1.47 -0.87 10.84
C SER A 150 2.59 -0.33 11.73
N GLU A 151 2.31 0.77 12.43
CA GLU A 151 3.19 1.31 13.46
C GLU A 151 2.89 0.72 14.84
N LYS A 152 3.91 0.60 15.69
CA LYS A 152 3.78 -0.01 17.02
C LYS A 152 2.78 0.79 17.87
N GLY A 153 1.73 0.12 18.35
CA GLY A 153 0.67 0.72 19.16
C GLY A 153 -0.47 1.36 18.36
N LYS A 154 -0.44 1.26 17.02
CA LYS A 154 -1.55 1.67 16.14
C LYS A 154 -2.30 0.46 15.58
N GLN A 155 -3.25 0.71 14.68
CA GLN A 155 -4.00 -0.32 13.96
C GLN A 155 -3.09 -1.23 13.11
N HIS A 156 -3.53 -2.46 12.87
CA HIS A 156 -2.88 -3.40 11.96
C HIS A 156 -3.04 -2.96 10.50
N ALA A 157 -2.12 -3.38 9.63
CA ALA A 157 -2.09 -2.97 8.22
C ALA A 157 -3.36 -3.42 7.48
N GLU A 158 -3.92 -4.57 7.85
CA GLU A 158 -5.17 -5.13 7.32
C GLU A 158 -6.38 -4.26 7.68
N ILE A 159 -6.38 -3.62 8.85
CA ILE A 159 -7.48 -2.73 9.26
C ILE A 159 -7.37 -1.39 8.54
N LEU A 160 -6.16 -0.84 8.44
CA LEU A 160 -5.89 0.35 7.63
C LEU A 160 -6.30 0.14 6.17
N PHE A 161 -6.05 -1.06 5.64
CA PHE A 161 -6.49 -1.47 4.31
C PHE A 161 -8.02 -1.47 4.20
N LEU A 162 -8.72 -2.10 5.14
CA LEU A 162 -10.19 -2.12 5.13
C LEU A 162 -10.80 -0.71 5.21
N ASP A 163 -10.29 0.15 6.08
CA ASP A 163 -10.76 1.53 6.21
C ASP A 163 -10.55 2.31 4.89
N LYS A 164 -9.43 2.06 4.22
CA LYS A 164 -9.13 2.65 2.91
C LYS A 164 -10.05 2.11 1.80
N ILE A 165 -10.29 0.81 1.73
CA ILE A 165 -11.15 0.22 0.69
C ILE A 165 -12.63 0.58 0.89
N ARG A 166 -13.11 0.65 2.13
CA ARG A 166 -14.50 1.04 2.43
C ARG A 166 -14.85 2.47 2.05
N SER A 167 -13.85 3.35 1.98
CA SER A 167 -14.05 4.73 1.54
C SER A 167 -14.05 4.90 0.02
N MET A 168 -13.76 3.83 -0.73
CA MET A 168 -13.80 3.83 -2.19
C MET A 168 -15.14 3.29 -2.70
N GLU A 169 -15.69 3.90 -3.74
CA GLU A 169 -16.81 3.34 -4.50
C GLU A 169 -16.30 2.34 -5.54
N LEU A 170 -16.05 1.10 -5.09
CA LEU A 170 -15.59 0.02 -5.97
C LEU A 170 -16.78 -0.79 -6.50
N SER A 171 -16.77 -1.06 -7.80
CA SER A 171 -17.70 -1.99 -8.47
C SER A 171 -16.91 -3.06 -9.21
N GLN A 172 -17.10 -4.34 -8.85
CA GLN A 172 -16.42 -5.51 -9.46
C GLN A 172 -14.91 -5.29 -9.61
N VAL A 173 -14.14 -5.60 -8.56
CA VAL A 173 -12.69 -5.35 -8.56
C VAL A 173 -11.96 -6.58 -8.03
N THR A 174 -10.83 -6.89 -8.65
CA THR A 174 -9.89 -7.87 -8.11
C THR A 174 -8.84 -7.15 -7.27
N ILE A 175 -8.70 -7.54 -6.02
CA ILE A 175 -7.75 -6.99 -5.07
C ILE A 175 -6.73 -8.06 -4.72
N THR A 176 -5.47 -7.79 -5.03
CA THR A 176 -4.35 -8.64 -4.65
C THR A 176 -3.56 -7.98 -3.54
N CYS A 177 -3.39 -8.65 -2.41
CA CYS A 177 -2.64 -8.17 -1.26
C CYS A 177 -1.42 -9.05 -0.98
N TYR A 178 -0.26 -8.41 -0.78
CA TYR A 178 0.98 -9.03 -0.36
C TYR A 178 1.30 -8.63 1.08
N LEU A 179 1.28 -9.60 1.99
CA LEU A 179 1.47 -9.39 3.42
C LEU A 179 2.79 -10.00 3.89
N THR A 180 3.44 -9.31 4.82
CA THR A 180 4.64 -9.85 5.47
C THR A 180 4.33 -10.95 6.49
N TRP A 181 3.10 -10.99 7.00
CA TRP A 181 2.57 -11.96 7.94
C TRP A 181 1.10 -12.23 7.66
N SER A 182 0.66 -13.48 7.84
CA SER A 182 -0.76 -13.81 7.67
C SER A 182 -1.63 -13.05 8.69
N PRO A 183 -2.88 -12.71 8.37
CA PRO A 183 -3.71 -11.92 9.27
C PRO A 183 -3.90 -12.53 10.65
N CYS A 184 -3.98 -11.69 11.68
CA CYS A 184 -4.39 -12.13 13.02
C CYS A 184 -5.90 -12.46 13.06
N PRO A 185 -6.42 -13.14 14.10
CA PRO A 185 -7.83 -13.56 14.15
C PRO A 185 -8.82 -12.41 13.96
N ASN A 186 -8.57 -11.27 14.61
CA ASN A 186 -9.42 -10.09 14.51
C ASN A 186 -9.43 -9.51 13.08
N CYS A 187 -8.24 -9.33 12.48
CA CYS A 187 -8.12 -8.85 11.10
C CYS A 187 -8.77 -9.82 10.11
N ALA A 188 -8.56 -11.11 10.30
CA ALA A 188 -9.15 -12.16 9.47
C ALA A 188 -10.70 -12.12 9.51
N TRP A 189 -11.27 -11.95 10.70
CA TRP A 189 -12.73 -11.81 10.84
C TRP A 189 -13.29 -10.55 10.19
N GLN A 190 -12.58 -9.42 10.31
CA GLN A 190 -13.01 -8.18 9.68
C GLN A 190 -12.91 -8.23 8.15
N LEU A 191 -11.85 -8.85 7.61
CA LEU A 191 -11.72 -9.10 6.17
C LEU A 191 -12.83 -10.03 5.67
N ALA A 192 -13.12 -11.11 6.41
CA ALA A 192 -14.21 -12.04 6.11
C ALA A 192 -15.59 -11.36 6.13
N ALA A 193 -15.84 -10.47 7.10
CA ALA A 193 -17.06 -9.69 7.17
C ALA A 193 -17.18 -8.74 5.96
N PHE A 194 -16.11 -8.00 5.67
CA PHE A 194 -16.05 -7.12 4.50
C PHE A 194 -16.34 -7.86 3.18
N LYS A 195 -15.77 -9.05 2.99
CA LYS A 195 -16.03 -9.86 1.78
C LYS A 195 -17.47 -10.35 1.69
N ARG A 196 -18.14 -10.61 2.82
CA ARG A 196 -19.56 -10.96 2.86
C ARG A 196 -20.45 -9.77 2.50
N ASP A 197 -20.07 -8.57 2.92
CA ASP A 197 -20.78 -7.32 2.57
C ASP A 197 -20.58 -6.92 1.10
N ARG A 198 -19.47 -7.35 0.49
CA ARG A 198 -19.08 -7.07 -0.90
C ARG A 198 -18.79 -8.37 -1.67
N PRO A 199 -19.83 -9.15 -2.02
CA PRO A 199 -19.65 -10.45 -2.69
C PRO A 199 -19.07 -10.34 -4.10
N ASP A 200 -19.18 -9.17 -4.73
CA ASP A 200 -18.67 -8.83 -6.06
C ASP A 200 -17.14 -8.64 -6.12
N LEU A 201 -16.49 -8.38 -4.98
CA LEU A 201 -15.04 -8.16 -4.92
C LEU A 201 -14.27 -9.50 -4.86
N ILE A 202 -13.24 -9.67 -5.68
CA ILE A 202 -12.33 -10.81 -5.56
C ILE A 202 -11.15 -10.37 -4.70
N LEU A 203 -10.88 -11.06 -3.59
CA LEU A 203 -9.77 -10.71 -2.68
C LEU A 203 -8.79 -11.87 -2.59
N HIS A 204 -7.55 -11.63 -3.04
CA HIS A 204 -6.43 -12.53 -2.94
C HIS A 204 -5.42 -12.01 -1.91
N ILE A 205 -5.02 -12.86 -0.99
CA ILE A 205 -4.06 -12.55 0.08
C ILE A 205 -2.89 -13.52 -0.05
N TYR A 206 -1.75 -13.01 -0.49
CA TYR A 206 -0.49 -13.72 -0.43
C TYR A 206 0.29 -13.29 0.79
N THR A 207 0.75 -14.24 1.59
CA THR A 207 1.57 -13.97 2.77
C THR A 207 2.96 -14.56 2.64
N SER A 208 3.99 -13.79 2.99
CA SER A 208 5.36 -14.31 3.08
C SER A 208 5.49 -15.34 4.21
N ARG A 209 4.80 -15.13 5.34
CA ARG A 209 4.94 -15.95 6.56
C ARG A 209 3.61 -16.16 7.27
N LEU A 210 3.46 -17.27 7.99
CA LEU A 210 2.26 -17.53 8.78
C LEU A 210 2.41 -17.03 10.23
N TYR A 211 1.53 -16.12 10.64
CA TYR A 211 1.54 -15.52 11.98
C TYR A 211 0.88 -16.43 13.01
N PHE A 212 1.63 -16.79 14.06
CA PHE A 212 1.18 -17.68 15.16
C PHE A 212 0.34 -18.90 14.73
N HIS A 213 0.67 -19.49 13.58
CA HIS A 213 -0.09 -20.57 12.94
C HIS A 213 -0.17 -21.90 13.72
N TRP A 214 0.55 -22.00 14.84
CA TRP A 214 0.45 -23.12 15.79
C TRP A 214 -0.68 -22.91 16.80
N LYS A 215 -1.19 -21.68 16.98
CA LYS A 215 -2.30 -21.37 17.87
C LYS A 215 -3.64 -21.55 17.15
N ARG A 216 -4.59 -22.25 17.80
CA ARG A 216 -5.94 -22.52 17.25
C ARG A 216 -6.72 -21.26 16.85
N PRO A 217 -6.72 -20.15 17.61
CA PRO A 217 -7.43 -18.92 17.20
C PRO A 217 -6.95 -18.36 15.86
N PHE A 218 -5.65 -18.42 15.56
CA PHE A 218 -5.07 -17.93 14.30
C PHE A 218 -5.47 -18.82 13.12
N GLN A 219 -5.47 -20.14 13.33
CA GLN A 219 -5.98 -21.08 12.33
C GLN A 219 -7.49 -20.88 12.07
N LYS A 220 -8.28 -20.62 13.11
CA LYS A 220 -9.72 -20.31 12.99
C LYS A 220 -9.95 -19.01 12.21
N GLY A 221 -9.09 -18.00 12.40
CA GLY A 221 -9.10 -16.77 11.59
C GLY A 221 -8.89 -17.07 10.10
N LEU A 222 -7.85 -17.83 9.75
CA LEU A 222 -7.59 -18.26 8.36
C LEU A 222 -8.76 -19.08 7.79
N CYS A 223 -9.34 -19.98 8.59
CA CYS A 223 -10.52 -20.76 8.23
C CYS A 223 -11.70 -19.85 7.83
N SER A 224 -11.95 -18.80 8.61
CA SER A 224 -13.01 -17.82 8.31
C SER A 224 -12.77 -17.07 7.00
N LEU A 225 -11.52 -16.83 6.60
CA LEU A 225 -11.20 -16.18 5.32
C LEU A 225 -11.57 -17.09 4.15
N TRP A 226 -11.12 -18.35 4.17
CA TRP A 226 -11.43 -19.32 3.12
C TRP A 226 -12.93 -19.58 3.00
N GLN A 227 -13.64 -19.72 4.13
CA GLN A 227 -15.09 -19.90 4.13
C GLN A 227 -15.86 -18.69 3.58
N SER A 228 -15.27 -17.50 3.61
CA SER A 228 -15.86 -16.29 3.03
C SER A 228 -15.48 -16.07 1.56
N GLY A 229 -14.77 -17.02 0.95
CA GLY A 229 -14.32 -16.92 -0.46
C GLY A 229 -13.09 -16.05 -0.68
N ILE A 230 -12.33 -15.73 0.38
CA ILE A 230 -11.05 -15.01 0.25
C ILE A 230 -9.95 -16.03 -0.01
N LEU A 231 -9.14 -15.80 -1.05
CA LEU A 231 -7.99 -16.66 -1.33
C LEU A 231 -6.85 -16.25 -0.42
N VAL A 232 -6.28 -17.22 0.30
CA VAL A 232 -5.14 -16.99 1.18
C VAL A 232 -4.10 -18.05 0.90
N ASP A 233 -2.95 -17.62 0.37
CA ASP A 233 -1.82 -18.47 0.01
C ASP A 233 -0.48 -17.90 0.45
N VAL A 234 0.55 -18.73 0.38
CA VAL A 234 1.92 -18.33 0.74
C VAL A 234 2.67 -17.91 -0.53
N MET A 235 3.34 -16.76 -0.46
CA MET A 235 4.15 -16.22 -1.55
C MET A 235 5.25 -17.21 -1.98
N ASP A 236 5.31 -17.50 -3.26
CA ASP A 236 6.44 -18.14 -3.93
C ASP A 236 7.19 -17.14 -4.84
N LEU A 237 8.11 -17.66 -5.66
CA LEU A 237 8.97 -16.81 -6.50
C LEU A 237 8.14 -15.85 -7.39
N PRO A 238 7.14 -16.30 -8.16
CA PRO A 238 6.22 -15.41 -8.87
C PRO A 238 5.64 -14.28 -8.03
N GLN A 239 5.07 -14.55 -6.85
CA GLN A 239 4.47 -13.48 -6.03
C GLN A 239 5.50 -12.54 -5.40
N PHE A 240 6.70 -13.01 -5.06
CA PHE A 240 7.77 -12.12 -4.62
C PHE A 240 8.26 -11.23 -5.76
N THR A 241 8.41 -11.78 -6.97
CA THR A 241 8.78 -11.02 -8.16
C THR A 241 7.71 -9.99 -8.51
N ASP A 242 6.44 -10.36 -8.49
CA ASP A 242 5.33 -9.44 -8.75
C ASP A 242 5.29 -8.32 -7.71
N CYS A 243 5.39 -8.66 -6.42
CA CYS A 243 5.42 -7.67 -5.35
C CYS A 243 6.65 -6.74 -5.45
N TRP A 244 7.80 -7.24 -5.89
CA TRP A 244 8.98 -6.42 -6.13
C TRP A 244 8.75 -5.43 -7.27
N THR A 245 8.31 -5.91 -8.43
CA THR A 245 8.10 -5.10 -9.63
C THR A 245 7.06 -4.00 -9.41
N ASN A 246 6.02 -4.29 -8.60
CA ASN A 246 4.91 -3.36 -8.41
C ASN A 246 5.09 -2.38 -7.25
N PHE A 247 5.89 -2.72 -6.23
CA PHE A 247 5.92 -1.97 -4.96
C PHE A 247 7.31 -1.60 -4.47
N VAL A 248 8.37 -1.96 -5.19
CA VAL A 248 9.74 -1.52 -4.89
C VAL A 248 10.15 -0.56 -6.00
N ASN A 249 10.91 0.51 -5.69
CA ASN A 249 11.50 1.36 -6.72
C ASN A 249 12.85 0.75 -7.11
N PRO A 250 12.92 -0.14 -8.11
CA PRO A 250 14.06 -1.01 -8.26
C PRO A 250 15.08 -0.35 -9.17
N LYS A 251 16.36 -0.37 -8.78
CA LYS A 251 17.44 -0.14 -9.75
C LYS A 251 17.73 -1.41 -10.57
N ARG A 252 17.13 -2.56 -10.20
CA ARG A 252 17.43 -3.90 -10.72
C ARG A 252 16.26 -4.88 -10.53
N PRO A 253 16.24 -6.01 -11.28
CA PRO A 253 15.25 -7.08 -11.07
C PRO A 253 15.38 -7.72 -9.68
N PHE A 254 14.30 -8.39 -9.24
CA PHE A 254 14.26 -9.10 -7.98
C PHE A 254 15.30 -10.23 -7.94
N TRP A 255 16.07 -10.31 -6.85
CA TRP A 255 17.03 -11.39 -6.63
C TRP A 255 16.57 -12.28 -5.47
N PRO A 256 16.18 -13.54 -5.71
CA PRO A 256 15.71 -14.41 -4.66
C PRO A 256 16.84 -14.73 -3.66
N TRP A 257 16.55 -14.62 -2.36
CA TRP A 257 17.51 -15.01 -1.33
C TRP A 257 17.68 -16.53 -1.25
N LYS A 258 18.78 -16.97 -0.66
CA LYS A 258 19.13 -18.39 -0.53
C LYS A 258 18.03 -19.17 0.19
N GLY A 259 17.46 -20.16 -0.49
CA GLY A 259 16.45 -21.06 0.08
C GLY A 259 15.02 -20.51 0.10
N LEU A 260 14.74 -19.38 -0.56
CA LEU A 260 13.40 -18.78 -0.68
C LEU A 260 12.34 -19.84 -1.03
N GLU A 261 12.52 -20.56 -2.13
CA GLU A 261 11.54 -21.53 -2.62
C GLU A 261 11.34 -22.72 -1.68
N ILE A 262 12.42 -23.22 -1.06
CA ILE A 262 12.36 -24.33 -0.10
C ILE A 262 11.49 -23.92 1.10
N ILE A 263 11.65 -22.68 1.58
CA ILE A 263 10.88 -22.15 2.71
C ILE A 263 9.44 -21.89 2.30
N SER A 264 9.19 -21.32 1.12
CA SER A 264 7.84 -21.14 0.58
C SER A 264 7.11 -22.47 0.48
N ARG A 265 7.71 -23.51 -0.11
CA ARG A 265 7.11 -24.86 -0.20
C ARG A 265 6.82 -25.48 1.17
N ARG A 266 7.72 -25.34 2.15
CA ARG A 266 7.49 -25.82 3.53
C ARG A 266 6.31 -25.10 4.19
N THR A 267 6.23 -23.79 3.99
CA THR A 267 5.18 -22.95 4.56
C THR A 267 3.83 -23.21 3.87
N GLN A 268 3.80 -23.41 2.55
CA GLN A 268 2.62 -23.85 1.79
C GLN A 268 2.11 -25.21 2.28
N ARG A 269 2.99 -26.20 2.48
CA ARG A 269 2.62 -27.50 3.08
C ARG A 269 2.00 -27.33 4.47
N ARG A 270 2.55 -26.42 5.28
CA ARG A 270 1.97 -26.12 6.61
C ARG A 270 0.59 -25.49 6.49
N LEU A 271 0.40 -24.54 5.57
CA LEU A 271 -0.90 -23.90 5.33
C LEU A 271 -1.94 -24.94 4.88
N ARG A 272 -1.56 -25.84 3.96
CA ARG A 272 -2.40 -26.94 3.50
C ARG A 272 -2.85 -27.85 4.64
N ARG A 273 -1.93 -28.28 5.52
CA ARG A 273 -2.28 -29.08 6.71
C ARG A 273 -3.24 -28.35 7.66
N ILE A 274 -3.13 -27.02 7.77
CA ILE A 274 -4.10 -26.24 8.53
C ILE A 274 -5.46 -26.34 7.84
N LYS A 275 -5.55 -26.05 6.54
CA LYS A 275 -6.79 -26.13 5.76
C LYS A 275 -7.46 -27.51 5.84
N GLU A 276 -6.69 -28.58 5.68
CA GLU A 276 -7.15 -29.97 5.84
C GLU A 276 -7.67 -30.27 7.26
N SER A 277 -6.98 -29.79 8.30
CA SER A 277 -7.41 -30.02 9.70
C SER A 277 -8.74 -29.36 10.07
N TRP A 278 -9.26 -28.46 9.23
CA TRP A 278 -10.55 -27.80 9.37
C TRP A 278 -11.60 -28.34 8.36
N GLY A 279 -11.31 -29.42 7.64
CA GLY A 279 -12.26 -30.06 6.71
C GLY A 279 -12.52 -29.28 5.42
N LEU A 280 -11.57 -28.43 5.00
CA LEU A 280 -11.71 -27.57 3.82
C LEU A 280 -10.97 -28.14 2.59
N GLN A 281 -11.00 -29.47 2.42
CA GLN A 281 -10.29 -30.14 1.32
C GLN A 281 -10.82 -29.75 -0.07
N ASP A 282 -12.12 -29.51 -0.22
CA ASP A 282 -12.71 -29.23 -1.54
C ASP A 282 -12.26 -27.88 -2.12
N LEU A 283 -11.97 -26.91 -1.24
CA LEU A 283 -11.39 -25.62 -1.62
C LEU A 283 -9.92 -25.73 -2.05
N VAL A 284 -9.28 -26.90 -2.04
CA VAL A 284 -7.86 -27.07 -2.44
C VAL A 284 -7.71 -27.18 -3.96
N ASN A 285 -8.75 -27.63 -4.65
CA ASN A 285 -8.65 -28.02 -6.07
C ASN A 285 -9.01 -26.89 -7.05
N ASP A 286 -9.77 -25.88 -6.63
CA ASP A 286 -10.18 -24.78 -7.53
C ASP A 286 -9.05 -23.78 -7.83
N PHE A 287 -8.00 -23.73 -7.01
CA PHE A 287 -7.00 -22.64 -7.06
C PHE A 287 -5.66 -23.02 -7.69
N GLY A 288 -5.45 -24.30 -8.04
CA GLY A 288 -4.23 -24.75 -8.74
C GLY A 288 -4.07 -24.18 -10.17
N ASN A 289 -5.14 -23.60 -10.73
CA ASN A 289 -5.20 -23.17 -12.13
C ASN A 289 -5.06 -21.65 -12.34
N LEU A 290 -4.95 -20.85 -11.28
CA LEU A 290 -4.69 -19.40 -11.40
C LEU A 290 -3.18 -19.15 -11.40
N GLN A 291 -2.49 -19.63 -12.43
CA GLN A 291 -1.15 -19.14 -12.74
C GLN A 291 -1.28 -17.71 -13.27
N LEU A 292 -0.53 -16.78 -12.67
CA LEU A 292 -0.26 -15.48 -13.30
C LEU A 292 0.25 -15.76 -14.71
N GLY A 293 -0.46 -15.25 -15.72
CA GLY A 293 -0.16 -15.48 -17.13
C GLY A 293 1.30 -15.15 -17.47
N PRO A 294 1.85 -15.72 -18.55
CA PRO A 294 3.25 -15.56 -18.88
C PRO A 294 3.58 -14.07 -19.10
N PRO A 295 4.82 -13.65 -18.81
CA PRO A 295 5.25 -12.29 -19.12
C PRO A 295 5.13 -12.11 -20.63
N MET A 296 4.46 -11.03 -21.05
CA MET A 296 4.41 -10.66 -22.46
C MET A 296 5.85 -10.47 -22.94
N SER A 297 6.22 -11.29 -23.92
CA SER A 297 7.46 -11.24 -24.71
C SER A 297 7.60 -9.93 -25.47
#